data_AF-A0A645JIR2-F1
#
_entry.id   AF-A0A645JIR2-F1
#
_cell.length_a   1.000
_cell.length_b   1.000
_cell.length_c   1.000
_cell.angle_alpha   90.00
_cell.angle_beta   90.00
_cell.angle_gamma   90.00
#
_symmetry.space_group_name_H-M   'P 1'
#
loop_
_entity.id
_entity.type
_entity.pdbx_description
1 polymer ?
#
loop_
_entity_poly.entity_id
_entity_poly.type
_entity_poly.pdbx_seq_one_letter_code
_entity_poly.pdbx_strand_id
1 'polypeptide(L)'
;MLQKASAGKDEAKLREACANLESVFLNMMFKSMRNTVEKSDLMGESFATGVYEDMLYEKFAEEASKGKGLGLGELLYKQLSANIKIDEEE
;
A
#
# COMPACT_ATOMS: atom_id res chain seq x y z
N MET A 1 3.81 -10.54 -7.64
CA MET A 1 4.63 -10.55 -6.40
C MET A 1 3.97 -11.40 -5.33
N LEU A 2 2.69 -11.16 -4.99
CA LEU A 2 1.93 -11.94 -4.00
C LEU A 2 1.86 -13.45 -4.28
N GLN A 3 1.56 -13.87 -5.52
CA GLN A 3 1.55 -15.30 -5.86
C GLN A 3 2.93 -15.98 -5.70
N LYS A 4 4.02 -15.26 -5.98
CA LYS A 4 5.38 -15.80 -5.81
C LYS A 4 5.77 -15.91 -4.33
N ALA A 5 5.36 -14.94 -3.51
CA ALA A 5 5.56 -15.00 -2.07
C ALA A 5 4.74 -16.13 -1.43
N SER A 6 3.49 -16.32 -1.89
CA SER A 6 2.63 -17.42 -1.46
C SER A 6 3.20 -18.79 -1.85
N ALA A 7 3.66 -18.94 -3.10
CA ALA A 7 4.25 -20.19 -3.58
C ALA A 7 5.60 -20.52 -2.93
N GLY A 8 6.33 -19.51 -2.45
CA GLY A 8 7.62 -19.68 -1.78
C GLY A 8 7.53 -20.10 -0.31
N LYS A 9 6.31 -20.22 0.26
CA LYS A 9 6.03 -20.54 1.68
C LYS A 9 6.82 -19.68 2.69
N ASP A 10 7.22 -18.48 2.29
CA ASP A 10 7.97 -17.55 3.12
C ASP A 10 7.00 -16.56 3.75
N GLU A 11 6.56 -16.85 4.97
CA GLU A 11 5.56 -16.04 5.69
C GLU A 11 6.02 -14.58 5.87
N ALA A 12 7.33 -14.35 6.06
CA ALA A 12 7.89 -13.01 6.22
C ALA A 12 7.79 -12.21 4.91
N LYS A 13 8.18 -12.80 3.78
CA LYS A 13 8.03 -12.17 2.46
C LYS A 13 6.57 -11.96 2.08
N LEU A 14 5.68 -12.89 2.46
CA LEU A 14 4.25 -12.72 2.24
C LEU A 14 3.70 -11.54 3.02
N ARG A 15 4.06 -11.41 4.30
CA ARG A 15 3.66 -10.30 5.16
C ARG A 15 4.17 -8.96 4.62
N GLU A 16 5.43 -8.90 4.20
CA GLU A 16 6.03 -7.72 3.56
C GLU A 16 5.30 -7.35 2.25
N ALA A 17 5.02 -8.33 1.40
CA ALA A 17 4.29 -8.10 0.16
C ALA A 17 2.86 -7.58 0.40
N CYS A 18 2.19 -8.04 1.46
CA CYS A 18 0.87 -7.55 1.86
C CYS A 18 0.94 -6.12 2.39
N ALA A 19 1.94 -5.77 3.20
CA ALA A 19 2.16 -4.41 3.68
C ALA A 19 2.46 -3.44 2.52
N ASN A 20 3.30 -3.87 1.56
CA ASN A 20 3.58 -3.09 0.35
C ASN A 20 2.32 -2.85 -0.49
N LEU A 21 1.40 -3.81 -0.56
CA LEU A 21 0.13 -3.61 -1.26
C LEU A 21 -0.77 -2.60 -0.53
N GLU A 22 -0.81 -2.64 0.79
CA GLU A 22 -1.52 -1.65 1.59
C GLU A 22 -0.95 -0.23 1.39
N SER A 23 0.37 -0.08 1.26
CA SER A 23 1.02 1.18 0.88
C SER A 23 0.53 1.68 -0.48
N VAL A 24 0.47 0.83 -1.51
CA VAL A 24 -0.05 1.23 -2.83
C VAL A 24 -1.50 1.70 -2.74
N PHE A 25 -2.32 0.99 -1.95
CA PHE A 25 -3.72 1.37 -1.73
C PHE A 25 -3.84 2.72 -1.00
N LEU A 26 -3.04 2.94 0.04
CA LEU A 26 -2.98 4.20 0.78
C LEU A 26 -2.57 5.36 -0.12
N ASN A 27 -1.58 5.15 -1.00
CA ASN A 27 -1.17 6.17 -1.97
C ASN A 27 -2.33 6.54 -2.90
N MET A 28 -3.06 5.55 -3.41
CA MET A 28 -4.26 5.79 -4.23
C MET A 28 -5.32 6.57 -3.46
N MET A 29 -5.58 6.19 -2.20
CA MET A 29 -6.52 6.88 -1.32
C MET A 29 -6.11 8.35 -1.11
N PHE A 30 -4.84 8.62 -0.79
CA PHE A 30 -4.36 9.98 -0.59
C PHE A 30 -4.45 10.83 -1.86
N LYS A 31 -4.09 10.26 -3.02
CA LYS A 31 -4.25 10.95 -4.30
C LYS A 31 -5.73 11.24 -4.61
N SER A 32 -6.62 10.30 -4.31
CA SER A 32 -8.08 10.52 -4.42
C SER A 32 -8.56 11.64 -3.50
N MET A 33 -8.09 11.70 -2.25
CA MET A 33 -8.41 12.79 -1.32
C MET A 33 -7.87 14.14 -1.81
N ARG A 34 -6.66 14.18 -2.37
CA ARG A 34 -6.12 15.42 -2.95
C ARG A 34 -6.99 15.93 -4.09
N ASN A 35 -7.48 15.03 -4.94
CA ASN A 35 -8.31 15.40 -6.08
C ASN A 35 -9.67 16.00 -5.66
N THR A 36 -10.10 15.85 -4.42
CA THR A 36 -11.31 16.51 -3.90
C THR A 36 -11.06 17.93 -3.40
N VAL A 37 -9.81 18.37 -3.31
CA VAL A 37 -9.46 19.73 -2.88
C VAL A 37 -9.45 20.64 -4.09
N GLU A 38 -10.31 21.67 -4.08
CA GLU A 38 -10.32 22.71 -5.11
C GLU A 38 -8.98 23.45 -5.12
N LYS A 39 -8.42 23.60 -6.32
CA LYS A 39 -7.16 24.31 -6.50
C LYS A 39 -7.44 25.80 -6.58
N SER A 40 -6.75 26.59 -5.76
CA SER A 40 -6.91 28.05 -5.76
C SER A 40 -5.98 28.70 -6.79
N ASP A 41 -6.45 29.75 -7.46
CA ASP A 41 -5.64 30.57 -8.38
C ASP A 41 -4.44 31.26 -7.70
N LEU A 42 -4.44 31.37 -6.36
CA LEU A 42 -3.36 31.96 -5.58
C LEU A 42 -2.12 31.05 -5.47
N MET A 43 -2.35 29.73 -5.45
CA MET A 43 -1.32 28.69 -5.41
C MET A 43 -1.26 28.07 -6.81
N GLY A 44 -0.59 28.75 -7.74
CA GLY A 44 -0.50 28.30 -9.13
C GLY A 44 -0.03 26.84 -9.25
N GLU A 45 -0.62 26.08 -10.17
CA GLU A 45 -0.14 24.73 -10.48
C GLU A 45 1.18 24.80 -11.24
N SER A 46 2.19 24.08 -10.73
CA SER A 46 3.45 23.85 -11.41
C SER A 46 3.71 22.35 -11.54
N PHE A 47 4.32 21.95 -12.65
CA PHE A 47 4.79 20.57 -12.84
C PHE A 47 5.69 20.11 -11.69
N ALA A 48 6.59 20.99 -11.22
CA ALA A 48 7.49 20.67 -10.11
C ALA A 48 6.72 20.42 -8.80
N THR A 49 5.67 21.20 -8.54
CA THR A 49 4.80 21.01 -7.37
C THR A 49 4.06 19.67 -7.46
N GLY A 50 3.51 19.33 -8.62
CA GLY A 50 2.83 18.04 -8.84
C GLY A 50 3.76 16.85 -8.60
N VAL A 51 4.99 16.89 -9.13
CA VAL A 51 6.00 15.83 -8.89
C VAL A 51 6.37 15.74 -7.41
N TYR A 52 6.58 16.88 -6.74
CA TYR A 52 6.88 16.88 -5.31
C TYR A 52 5.75 16.30 -4.47
N GLU A 53 4.51 16.68 -4.76
CA GLU A 53 3.32 16.17 -4.09
C GLU A 53 3.17 14.66 -4.32
N ASP A 54 3.37 14.16 -5.55
CA ASP A 54 3.32 12.73 -5.83
C ASP A 54 4.32 11.95 -4.97
N MET A 55 5.58 12.42 -4.86
CA MET A 55 6.57 11.81 -3.97
C MET A 55 6.18 11.91 -2.50
N LEU A 56 5.57 13.02 -2.09
CA LEU A 56 5.11 13.23 -0.72
C LEU A 56 4.05 12.21 -0.34
N TYR A 57 3.03 12.00 -1.18
CA TYR A 57 1.97 11.03 -0.92
C TYR A 57 2.46 9.59 -0.96
N GLU A 58 3.42 9.28 -1.84
CA GLU A 58 4.11 7.98 -1.81
C GLU A 58 4.80 7.72 -0.48
N LYS A 59 5.51 8.72 0.07
CA LYS A 59 6.17 8.60 1.37
C LYS A 59 5.20 8.54 2.54
N PHE A 60 4.11 9.28 2.49
CA PHE A 60 3.05 9.17 3.49
C PHE A 60 2.41 7.78 3.48
N ALA A 61 2.16 7.22 2.31
CA ALA A 61 1.60 5.88 2.18
C ALA A 61 2.56 4.80 2.69
N GLU A 62 3.85 4.91 2.34
CA GLU A 62 4.90 4.02 2.84
C GLU A 62 4.96 4.05 4.38
N GLU A 63 5.03 5.23 4.98
CA GLU A 63 5.14 5.37 6.43
C GLU A 63 3.86 4.94 7.16
N ALA A 64 2.68 5.29 6.63
CA ALA A 64 1.41 4.86 7.18
C ALA A 64 1.25 3.34 7.16
N SER A 65 1.77 2.66 6.13
CA SER A 65 1.72 1.20 6.00
C SER A 65 2.66 0.45 6.96
N LYS A 66 3.75 1.08 7.45
CA LYS A 66 4.66 0.49 8.45
C LYS A 66 4.06 0.41 9.85
N GLY A 67 3.15 1.34 10.16
CA GLY A 67 2.41 1.35 11.42
C GLY A 67 1.26 0.34 11.41
N LYS A 68 0.16 0.69 12.08
CA LYS A 68 -1.05 -0.15 12.07
C LYS A 68 -1.80 -0.12 10.72
N GLY A 69 -1.48 0.84 9.86
CA GLY A 69 -2.14 1.04 8.57
C GLY A 69 -3.66 1.18 8.70
N LEU A 70 -4.37 0.70 7.68
CA LEU A 70 -5.81 0.47 7.70
C LEU A 70 -6.16 -0.96 8.15
N GLY A 71 -5.14 -1.82 8.27
CA GLY A 71 -5.29 -3.24 8.58
C GLY A 71 -5.58 -4.12 7.36
N LEU A 72 -5.53 -3.55 6.15
CA LEU A 72 -5.76 -4.29 4.90
C LEU A 72 -4.63 -5.27 4.62
N GLY A 73 -3.38 -4.88 4.85
CA GLY A 73 -2.23 -5.76 4.66
C GLY A 73 -2.28 -6.97 5.61
N GLU A 74 -2.68 -6.74 6.86
CA GLU A 74 -2.86 -7.81 7.86
C GLU A 74 -4.01 -8.76 7.48
N LEU A 75 -5.13 -8.22 6.99
CA LEU A 75 -6.27 -9.02 6.55
C LEU A 75 -5.90 -9.91 5.35
N LEU A 76 -5.18 -9.35 4.38
CA LEU A 76 -4.67 -10.10 3.23
C LEU A 76 -3.67 -11.18 3.65
N TYR A 77 -2.74 -10.85 4.55
CA TYR A 77 -1.79 -11.82 5.09
C TYR A 77 -2.50 -12.99 5.76
N LYS A 78 -3.51 -12.74 6.59
CA LYS A 78 -4.30 -13.79 7.25
C LYS A 78 -5.01 -14.70 6.25
N GLN A 79 -5.61 -14.13 5.20
CA GLN A 79 -6.28 -14.91 4.17
C GLN A 79 -5.29 -15.76 3.35
N LEU A 80 -4.17 -15.19 2.95
CA LEU A 80 -3.18 -15.88 2.12
C LEU A 80 -2.37 -16.92 2.90
N SER A 81 -1.99 -16.62 4.15
CA SER A 81 -1.28 -17.58 5.01
C SER A 81 -2.15 -18.78 5.40
N ALA A 82 -3.47 -18.60 5.56
CA ALA A 82 -4.38 -19.70 5.79
C ALA A 82 -4.39 -20.69 4.61
N ASN A 83 -4.36 -20.19 3.37
CA ASN A 83 -4.28 -21.05 2.19
C ASN A 83 -2.95 -21.81 2.10
N ILE A 84 -1.83 -21.17 2.45
CA ILE A 84 -0.51 -21.84 2.47
C ILE A 84 -0.46 -23.00 3.47
N LYS A 85 -1.10 -22.85 4.64
CA LYS A 85 -1.15 -23.90 5.66
C LYS A 85 -1.98 -25.10 5.23
N ILE A 86 -3.04 -24.87 4.46
CA ILE A 86 -3.86 -25.95 3.89
C ILE A 86 -3.02 -26.80 2.91
N ASP A 87 -2.16 -26.18 2.10
CA ASP A 87 -1.21 -26.86 1.20
C ASP A 87 -0.03 -27.59 1.92
N GLU A 88 0.04 -27.56 3.26
CA GLU A 88 1.02 -28.32 4.05
C GLU A 88 0.44 -29.56 4.71
N GLU A 89 -0.90 -29.65 4.82
CA GLU A 89 -1.60 -30.78 5.43
C GLU A 89 -2.06 -31.86 4.42
N GLU A 90 -1.86 -31.62 3.11
CA GLU A 90 -1.96 -32.60 2.01
C GLU A 90 -0.58 -33.16 1.59
#